data_AF-J9ABC1-F1
#
_entry.id   AF-J9ABC1-F1
#
_cell.length_a   1.000
_cell.length_b   1.000
_cell.length_c   1.000
_cell.angle_alpha   90.00
_cell.angle_beta   90.00
_cell.angle_gamma   90.00
#
_symmetry.space_group_name_H-M   'P 1'
#
loop_
_entity.id
_entity.type
_entity.pdbx_description
1 polymer ?
#
loop_
_entity_poly.entity_id
_entity_poly.type
_entity_poly.pdbx_seq_one_letter_code
_entity_poly.pdbx_strand_id
1 'polypeptide(L)' 'TARVNLEFEAALYIDESGEKVGTMLISSVIDGNIQLSANRVIILIKIQSLKLIDKEETLGLPPDALDNLANLSKDIIAQ' A
#
# COMPACT_ATOMS: atom_id res chain seq x y z
N THR A 1 -19.44 9.18 -1.48
CA THR A 1 -18.23 8.37 -1.65
C THR A 1 -17.14 9.28 -2.17
N ALA A 2 -15.96 9.26 -1.54
CA ALA A 2 -14.79 10.00 -1.96
C ALA A 2 -13.75 9.02 -2.50
N ARG A 3 -13.05 9.39 -3.57
CA ARG A 3 -11.90 8.63 -4.09
C ARG A 3 -10.62 9.35 -3.71
N VAL A 4 -9.66 8.60 -3.18
CA VAL A 4 -8.34 9.09 -2.81
C VAL A 4 -7.31 8.28 -3.58
N ASN A 5 -6.42 8.97 -4.29
CA ASN A 5 -5.23 8.38 -4.87
C ASN A 5 -4.06 8.65 -3.92
N LEU A 6 -3.36 7.60 -3.54
CA LEU A 6 -2.23 7.65 -2.62
C LEU A 6 -0.98 7.19 -3.35
N GLU A 7 0.10 7.94 -3.15
CA GLU A 7 1.43 7.63 -3.65
C GLU A 7 2.39 7.77 -2.47
N PHE A 8 3.07 6.67 -2.13
CA PHE A 8 4.07 6.64 -1.09
C PHE A 8 5.40 6.12 -1.63
N GLU A 9 6.48 6.54 -0.99
CA GLU A 9 7.82 6.03 -1.23
C GLU A 9 8.37 5.50 0.08
N ALA A 10 8.76 4.22 0.09
CA ALA A 10 9.34 3.56 1.25
C ALA A 10 10.79 3.18 0.95
N ALA A 11 11.72 3.67 1.76
CA ALA A 11 13.12 3.24 1.71
C ALA A 11 13.32 2.02 2.61
N LEU A 12 13.95 0.98 2.07
CA LEU A 12 14.19 -0.29 2.74
C LEU A 12 15.64 -0.36 3.19
N TYR A 13 15.85 -0.80 4.43
CA TYR A 13 17.17 -0.89 5.06
C TYR A 13 17.37 -2.26 5.68
N ILE A 14 18.61 -2.75 5.68
CA ILE A 14 19.00 -3.90 6.50
C ILE A 14 19.20 -3.42 7.94
N ASP A 15 18.48 -4.03 8.88
CA ASP A 15 18.45 -3.60 10.27
C ASP A 15 19.84 -3.61 10.93
N GLU A 16 20.61 -4.69 10.71
CA GLU A 16 21.92 -4.85 11.34
C GLU A 16 22.98 -3.84 10.85
N SER A 17 22.95 -3.47 9.56
CA SER A 17 23.97 -2.60 8.95
C SER A 17 23.51 -1.16 8.73
N GLY A 18 22.20 -0.90 8.77
CA GLY A 18 21.60 0.37 8.35
C GLY A 18 21.78 0.66 6.85
N GLU A 19 22.21 -0.32 6.06
CA GLU A 19 22.43 -0.15 4.63
C GLU A 19 21.09 -0.08 3.90
N LYS A 20 20.93 0.94 3.05
CA LYS A 20 19.77 1.07 2.17
C LYS A 20 19.86 0.03 1.06
N VAL A 21 18.87 -0.85 0.97
CA VAL A 21 18.81 -1.93 -0.03
C VAL A 21 17.84 -1.67 -1.16
N GLY A 22 16.99 -0.66 -1.05
CA GLY A 22 16.17 -0.23 -2.17
C GLY A 22 15.09 0.76 -1.78
N THR A 23 14.27 1.08 -2.77
CA THR A 23 13.14 2.00 -2.64
C THR A 23 11.91 1.39 -3.27
N MET A 24 10.83 1.30 -2.52
CA MET A 24 9.54 0.81 -3.00
C MET A 24 8.58 1.98 -3.19
N LEU A 25 8.06 2.10 -4.41
CA LEU A 25 6.91 2.96 -4.70
C LEU A 25 5.62 2.18 -4.43
N ILE A 26 4.70 2.82 -3.73
CA ILE A 26 3.44 2.23 -3.30
C ILE A 26 2.32 3.15 -3.79
N SER A 27 1.57 2.69 -4.79
CA SER A 27 0.44 3.41 -5.36
C SER A 27 -0.86 2.72 -4.97
N SER A 28 -1.84 3.46 -4.47
CA SER A 28 -3.15 2.91 -4.12
C SER A 28 -4.30 3.83 -4.49
N VAL A 29 -5.38 3.23 -5.00
CA VAL A 29 -6.66 3.91 -5.22
C VAL A 29 -7.66 3.38 -4.21
N ILE A 30 -8.20 4.29 -3.41
CA ILE A 30 -9.11 3.97 -2.30
C ILE A 30 -10.42 4.71 -2.49
N ASP A 31 -11.53 3.98 -2.40
CA ASP A 31 -12.87 4.57 -2.30
C ASP A 31 -13.35 4.52 -0.86
N GLY A 32 -13.65 5.68 -0.29
CA GLY A 32 -14.19 5.84 1.06
C GLY A 32 -15.66 6.27 1.05
N ASN A 33 -16.48 5.65 1.89
CA ASN A 33 -17.83 6.10 2.20
C ASN A 33 -17.91 6.44 3.69
N ILE A 34 -18.20 7.70 3.99
CA ILE A 34 -18.36 8.18 5.37
C ILE A 34 -19.85 8.21 5.68
N GLN A 35 -20.24 7.54 6.76
CA GLN A 35 -21.59 7.55 7.30
C GLN A 35 -21.57 8.12 8.71
N LEU A 36 -22.41 9.12 8.93
CA LEU A 36 -22.63 9.70 10.25
C LEU A 36 -23.91 9.10 10.82
N SER A 37 -23.83 8.47 11.98
CA SER A 37 -24.99 7.93 12.68
C SER A 37 -24.93 8.28 14.15
N ALA A 38 -25.90 9.08 14.61
CA ALA A 38 -25.93 9.70 15.93
C ALA A 38 -24.63 10.45 16.26
N ASN A 39 -23.78 9.87 17.11
CA ASN A 39 -22.48 10.43 17.52
C ASN A 39 -21.30 9.52 17.09
N ARG A 40 -21.47 8.75 16.01
CA ARG A 40 -20.44 7.88 15.45
C ARG A 40 -20.16 8.24 14.00
N VAL A 41 -18.88 8.27 13.66
CA VAL A 41 -18.41 8.33 12.27
C VAL A 41 -17.99 6.92 11.89
N ILE A 42 -18.69 6.34 10.91
CA ILE A 42 -18.34 5.05 10.31
C ILE A 42 -17.71 5.35 8.96
N ILE A 43 -16.51 4.83 8.72
CA ILE A 43 -15.82 4.97 7.44
C ILE A 43 -15.69 3.57 6.85
N LEU A 44 -16.35 3.36 5.71
CA LEU A 44 -16.21 2.17 4.89
C LEU A 44 -15.17 2.45 3.81
N ILE A 45 -14.09 1.69 3.81
CA ILE A 45 -12.97 1.86 2.89
C ILE A 45 -12.91 0.65 1.97
N LYS A 46 -12.78 0.88 0.67
CA LYS A 46 -12.51 -0.14 -0.33
C LYS A 46 -11.25 0.20 -1.09
N ILE A 47 -10.24 -0.67 -0.97
CA ILE A 47 -9.04 -0.60 -1.80
C ILE A 47 -9.42 -1.10 -3.20
N GLN A 48 -9.38 -0.22 -4.19
CA GLN A 48 -9.65 -0.58 -5.59
C GLN A 48 -8.39 -1.12 -6.27
N SER A 49 -7.25 -0.53 -5.95
CA SER A 49 -5.95 -1.01 -6.41
C SER A 49 -4.86 -0.73 -5.37
N LEU A 50 -3.85 -1.60 -5.39
CA LEU A 50 -2.58 -1.41 -4.70
C LEU A 50 -1.52 -1.96 -5.64
N LYS A 51 -0.49 -1.18 -5.90
CA LYS A 51 0.64 -1.54 -6.74
C LYS A 51 1.92 -1.25 -5.97
N LEU A 52 2.83 -2.21 -6.00
CA LEU A 52 4.17 -2.09 -5.43
C LEU A 52 5.17 -2.14 -6.59
N ILE A 53 6.11 -1.21 -6.61
CA ILE A 53 7.17 -1.15 -7.62
C ILE A 53 8.49 -0.98 -6.90
N ASP A 54 9.45 -1.84 -7.17
CA ASP A 54 10.85 -1.55 -6.82
C ASP A 54 11.39 -0.50 -7.80
N LYS A 55 11.57 0.72 -7.29
CA LYS A 55 11.96 1.89 -8.09
C LYS A 55 13.37 1.78 -8.65
N GLU A 56 14.26 1.11 -7.91
CA GLU A 56 15.68 1.05 -8.20
C GLU A 56 16.10 -0.32 -8.76
N GLU A 57 15.16 -1.28 -8.83
CA GLU A 57 15.41 -2.68 -9.23
C GLU A 57 16.52 -3.36 -8.40
N THR A 58 16.68 -2.92 -7.16
CA THR A 58 17.76 -3.32 -6.24
C THR A 58 17.36 -4.47 -5.31
N LEU A 59 16.06 -4.70 -5.14
CA LEU A 59 15.54 -5.74 -4.25
C LEU A 59 15.57 -7.13 -4.91
N GLY A 60 15.81 -7.20 -6.22
CA GLY A 60 15.81 -8.46 -6.97
C GLY A 60 14.46 -9.17 -6.99
N LEU A 61 13.38 -8.46 -6.66
CA LEU A 61 12.04 -9.01 -6.65
C LEU A 61 11.45 -8.96 -8.05
N PRO A 62 10.99 -10.10 -8.60
CA PRO A 62 10.32 -10.08 -9.87
C PRO A 62 8.93 -9.40 -9.73
N PRO A 63 8.38 -8.80 -10.79
CA PRO A 63 7.12 -8.06 -10.73
C PRO A 63 5.93 -8.85 -10.19
N ASP A 64 5.87 -10.15 -10.49
CA ASP A 64 4.83 -11.06 -10.00
C ASP A 64 4.89 -11.28 -8.48
N ALA A 65 6.09 -11.30 -7.89
CA ALA A 65 6.26 -11.34 -6.44
C ALA A 65 5.72 -10.07 -5.78
N LEU A 66 5.97 -8.90 -6.38
CA LEU A 66 5.44 -7.62 -5.91
C LEU A 66 3.90 -7.56 -6.02
N ASP A 67 3.32 -8.10 -7.09
CA ASP A 67 1.88 -8.21 -7.25
C ASP A 67 1.24 -9.13 -6.20
N ASN A 68 1.89 -10.25 -5.88
CA ASN A 68 1.45 -11.16 -4.82
C ASN A 68 1.50 -10.49 -3.44
N LEU A 69 2.55 -9.74 -3.13
CA LEU A 69 2.66 -8.95 -1.90
C LEU A 69 1.57 -7.86 -1.82
N ALA A 70 1.27 -7.19 -2.94
CA ALA A 70 0.20 -6.21 -2.99
C ALA A 70 -1.17 -6.84 -2.71
N ASN A 71 -1.44 -8.04 -3.23
CA ASN A 71 -2.70 -8.72 -2.96
C ASN A 71 -2.80 -9.19 -1.50
N LEU A 72 -1.74 -9.79 -0.96
CA LEU A 72 -1.69 -10.15 0.46
C LEU A 72 -1.93 -8.94 1.37
N SER A 73 -1.34 -7.79 1.04
CA SER A 73 -1.53 -6.56 1.80
C SER A 73 -2.98 -6.08 1.79
N LYS A 74 -3.68 -6.19 0.65
CA LYS A 74 -5.11 -5.87 0.57
C LYS A 74 -5.93 -6.77 1.50
N ASP A 75 -5.63 -8.06 1.55
CA ASP A 75 -6.35 -9.03 2.38
C ASP A 75 -6.14 -8.77 3.89
N ILE A 76 -4.95 -8.31 4.28
CA ILE A 76 -4.65 -7.91 5.66
C ILE A 76 -5.39 -6.62 6.03
N ILE A 77 -5.41 -5.62 5.15
CA ILE A 77 -6.06 -4.32 5.41
C ILE A 77 -7.59 -4.43 5.35
N ALA A 78 -8.13 -5.36 4.58
CA ALA A 78 -9.57 -5.58 4.44
C ALA A 78 -10.20 -6.33 5.63
N GLN A 79 -9.39 -6.90 6.54
CA GLN A 79 -9.85 -7.49 7.81
C GLN A 79 -10.16 -6.41 8.85
#